data_AF-A0A428UPF4-F1
#
_entry.id   AF-A0A428UPF4-F1
#
_cell.length_a   1.000
_cell.length_b   1.000
_cell.length_c   1.000
_cell.angle_alpha   90.00
_cell.angle_beta   90.00
_cell.angle_gamma   90.00
#
_symmetry.space_group_name_H-M   'P 1'
#
loop_
_entity.id
_entity.type
_entity.pdbx_description
1 polymer ?
#
loop_
_entity_poly.entity_id
_entity_poly.type
_entity_poly.pdbx_seq_one_letter_code
_entity_poly.pdbx_strand_id
1 'polypeptide(L)'
;MSDKQELSQTENGPIAGSKKRTCARHCKRFWWIYLIVLCCIVVLVVPLIIFVAVPKIAQDKMNKAKLEIQGVNILETEPESYQMQINSTITTDGKIHAKVDPFEGEMYLEDWPPHVPFARVQFPETNANKHQVVNVSQHIEITDMQEFTRFNVWFHNNETVRVTINGRTKVKPSGLTRKYGVDFKKTVDLKGLNHFDGTEVTDGHISLDSGKDGRNFNGTANIPNASVFTLDNGNVTFTNFIGDEEVGTLYIQDLVLKPGSNIVNISANMDQTAVLKAVRSEAYCKTGVVPFKLLGKSVINHGENLTYFGAALGSSNQTVEIDIGAILKKDLKYDVKCASDSDE
;
A
#
# COMPACT_ATOMS: atom_id res chain seq x y z
N MET A 1 39.16 111.10 -3.34
CA MET A 1 38.31 112.29 -3.56
C MET A 1 37.15 111.87 -4.43
N SER A 2 35.91 112.22 -4.01
CA SER A 2 34.60 112.02 -4.70
C SER A 2 34.12 110.57 -4.87
N ASP A 3 32.85 110.21 -4.72
CA ASP A 3 31.58 110.85 -4.29
C ASP A 3 30.57 109.68 -4.07
N LYS A 4 29.83 109.66 -2.96
CA LYS A 4 28.35 109.80 -2.83
C LYS A 4 27.40 108.82 -3.57
N GLN A 5 26.51 108.24 -2.74
CA GLN A 5 25.07 107.91 -2.94
C GLN A 5 24.67 106.80 -3.92
N GLU A 6 23.54 106.10 -3.80
CA GLU A 6 22.63 105.61 -2.73
C GLU A 6 21.43 104.98 -3.51
N LEU A 7 20.88 103.86 -2.99
CA LEU A 7 19.50 103.34 -3.22
C LEU A 7 19.17 102.78 -4.64
N SER A 8 18.41 101.69 -4.85
CA SER A 8 17.30 101.11 -4.09
C SER A 8 17.07 99.62 -4.45
N GLN A 9 16.55 98.87 -3.48
CA GLN A 9 16.05 97.49 -3.54
C GLN A 9 14.82 97.33 -4.46
N THR A 10 14.62 96.15 -5.06
CA THR A 10 13.39 95.34 -4.82
C THR A 10 13.60 93.85 -5.13
N GLU A 11 13.01 93.02 -4.27
CA GLU A 11 12.93 91.56 -4.23
C GLU A 11 12.51 90.84 -5.52
N ASN A 12 13.00 89.61 -5.70
CA ASN A 12 12.17 88.39 -5.73
C ASN A 12 13.10 87.15 -5.76
N GLY A 13 13.15 86.38 -4.66
CA GLY A 13 13.97 85.17 -4.59
C GLY A 13 13.41 84.01 -5.42
N PRO A 14 14.24 83.02 -5.81
CA PRO A 14 13.74 81.70 -6.15
C PRO A 14 14.28 80.62 -5.20
N ILE A 15 13.38 80.19 -4.32
CA ILE A 15 12.92 78.81 -4.15
C ILE A 15 14.02 77.74 -4.21
N ALA A 16 14.25 77.10 -3.07
CA ALA A 16 14.96 75.84 -2.94
C ALA A 16 14.44 74.81 -3.96
N GLY A 17 15.21 74.63 -5.04
CA GLY A 17 14.94 73.68 -6.11
C GLY A 17 15.03 72.25 -5.60
N SER A 18 13.88 71.70 -5.23
CA SER A 18 13.62 70.30 -4.90
C SER A 18 14.53 69.31 -5.65
N LYS A 19 15.32 68.54 -4.89
CA LYS A 19 16.12 67.37 -5.35
C LYS A 19 15.29 66.34 -6.15
N LYS A 20 13.95 66.45 -6.16
CA LYS A 20 13.06 65.62 -6.99
C LYS A 20 13.08 65.97 -8.49
N ARG A 21 13.50 67.19 -8.89
CA ARG A 21 13.45 67.65 -10.29
C ARG A 21 14.62 67.15 -11.16
N THR A 22 15.78 66.85 -10.56
CA THR A 22 16.99 66.40 -11.26
C THR A 22 16.98 64.90 -11.59
N CYS A 23 16.50 64.05 -10.67
CA CYS A 23 16.30 62.62 -10.94
C CYS A 23 15.27 62.38 -12.07
N ALA A 24 14.21 63.20 -12.13
CA ALA A 24 13.19 63.10 -13.17
C ALA A 24 13.73 63.42 -14.59
N ARG A 25 14.73 64.30 -14.70
CA ARG A 25 15.33 64.70 -15.98
C ARG A 25 16.41 63.69 -16.44
N HIS A 26 17.05 62.99 -15.51
CA HIS A 26 18.02 61.91 -15.79
C HIS A 26 17.33 60.62 -16.29
N CYS A 27 16.24 60.21 -15.63
CA CYS A 27 15.43 59.07 -16.08
C CYS A 27 14.78 59.30 -17.45
N LYS A 28 14.52 60.55 -17.85
CA LYS A 28 13.95 60.89 -19.17
C LYS A 28 15.00 60.92 -20.29
N ARG A 29 16.28 61.12 -19.98
CA ARG A 29 17.39 61.20 -20.97
C ARG A 29 18.08 59.85 -21.21
N PHE A 30 18.19 59.01 -20.19
CA PHE A 30 18.86 57.70 -20.27
C PHE A 30 17.90 56.51 -20.12
N TRP A 31 16.60 56.72 -20.34
CA TRP A 31 15.57 55.67 -20.24
C TRP A 31 15.91 54.42 -21.06
N TRP A 32 16.50 54.60 -22.24
CA TRP A 32 16.91 53.51 -23.13
C TRP A 32 18.04 52.64 -22.57
N ILE A 33 18.98 53.19 -21.78
CA ILE A 33 20.04 52.40 -21.12
C ILE A 33 19.43 51.53 -20.01
N TYR A 34 18.54 52.09 -19.19
CA TYR A 34 17.84 51.32 -18.16
C TYR A 34 16.95 50.24 -18.79
N LEU A 35 16.34 50.51 -19.95
CA LEU A 35 15.58 49.52 -20.70
C LEU A 35 16.47 48.40 -21.25
N ILE A 36 17.65 48.72 -21.79
CA ILE A 36 18.62 47.70 -22.27
C ILE A 36 19.13 46.85 -21.10
N VAL A 37 19.53 47.47 -19.98
CA VAL A 37 19.98 46.74 -18.79
C VAL A 37 18.86 45.84 -18.26
N LEU A 38 17.62 46.34 -18.20
CA LEU A 38 16.45 45.55 -17.83
C LEU A 38 16.26 44.37 -18.79
N CYS A 39 16.35 44.57 -20.11
CA CYS A 39 16.28 43.50 -21.09
C CYS A 39 17.39 42.46 -20.89
N CYS A 40 18.64 42.87 -20.65
CA CYS A 40 19.74 41.94 -20.37
C CYS A 40 19.51 41.14 -19.09
N ILE A 41 19.02 41.78 -18.02
CA ILE A 41 18.64 41.09 -16.78
C ILE A 41 17.53 40.08 -17.06
N VAL A 42 16.48 40.46 -17.79
CA VAL A 42 15.38 39.56 -18.14
C VAL A 42 15.89 38.37 -18.95
N VAL A 43 16.75 38.60 -19.94
CA VAL A 43 17.34 37.55 -20.80
C VAL A 43 18.26 36.61 -20.01
N LEU A 44 18.87 37.04 -18.90
CA LEU A 44 19.65 36.15 -18.04
C LEU A 44 18.77 35.45 -16.99
N VAL A 45 17.89 36.20 -16.32
CA VAL A 45 17.07 35.70 -15.21
C VAL A 45 15.99 34.74 -15.69
N VAL A 46 15.31 35.02 -16.81
CA VAL A 46 14.23 34.16 -17.32
C VAL A 46 14.74 32.75 -17.68
N PRO A 47 15.84 32.59 -18.43
CA PRO A 47 16.43 31.26 -18.62
C PRO A 47 16.87 30.60 -17.32
N LEU A 48 17.50 31.33 -16.39
CA LEU A 48 17.88 30.73 -15.10
C LEU A 48 16.66 30.19 -14.34
N ILE A 49 15.53 30.91 -14.34
CA ILE A 49 14.29 30.42 -13.74
C ILE A 49 13.80 29.17 -14.46
N ILE A 50 13.65 29.23 -15.78
CA ILE A 50 13.09 28.15 -16.59
C ILE A 50 13.96 26.88 -16.52
N PHE A 51 15.28 27.00 -16.62
CA PHE A 51 16.19 25.86 -16.73
C PHE A 51 16.68 25.33 -15.38
N VAL A 52 16.72 26.15 -14.32
CA VAL A 52 17.28 25.73 -13.02
C VAL A 52 16.23 25.71 -11.92
N ALA A 53 15.40 26.75 -11.81
CA ALA A 53 14.43 26.83 -10.71
C ALA A 53 13.22 25.91 -10.92
N VAL A 54 12.64 25.89 -12.12
CA VAL A 54 11.42 25.09 -12.41
C VAL A 54 11.63 23.59 -12.20
N PRO A 55 12.71 22.93 -12.70
CA PRO A 55 12.93 21.50 -12.43
C PRO A 55 13.02 21.18 -10.94
N LYS A 56 13.72 22.03 -10.16
CA LYS A 56 13.86 21.85 -8.71
C LYS A 56 12.53 21.98 -7.98
N ILE A 57 11.71 22.96 -8.36
CA ILE A 57 10.36 23.14 -7.80
C ILE A 57 9.48 21.95 -8.19
N ALA A 58 9.52 21.49 -9.44
CA ALA A 58 8.75 20.34 -9.89
C ALA A 58 9.11 19.07 -9.09
N GLN A 59 10.41 18.83 -8.85
CA GLN A 59 10.87 17.72 -8.02
C GLN A 59 10.44 17.87 -6.56
N ASP A 60 10.56 19.05 -5.96
CA ASP A 60 10.13 19.32 -4.58
C ASP A 60 8.62 19.08 -4.41
N LYS A 61 7.80 19.51 -5.37
CA LYS A 61 6.35 19.24 -5.38
C LYS A 61 6.06 17.75 -5.52
N MET A 62 6.76 17.06 -6.41
CA MET A 62 6.64 15.60 -6.56
C MET A 62 6.97 14.88 -5.25
N ASN A 63 8.06 15.27 -4.58
CA ASN A 63 8.48 14.70 -3.29
C ASN A 63 7.47 14.98 -2.16
N LYS A 64 6.80 16.14 -2.18
CA LYS A 64 5.77 16.51 -1.18
C LYS A 64 4.38 15.93 -1.45
N ALA A 65 4.10 15.47 -2.66
CA ALA A 65 2.83 14.81 -2.97
C ALA A 65 2.63 13.58 -2.07
N LYS A 66 1.42 13.39 -1.54
CA LYS A 66 1.07 12.21 -0.75
C LYS A 66 0.29 11.25 -1.64
N LEU A 67 0.66 9.97 -1.58
CA LEU A 67 -0.06 8.88 -2.21
C LEU A 67 -0.71 8.07 -1.10
N GLU A 68 -2.04 7.95 -1.14
CA GLU A 68 -2.81 7.14 -0.21
C GLU A 68 -3.53 6.05 -1.01
N ILE A 69 -3.37 4.79 -0.59
CA ILE A 69 -4.04 3.64 -1.21
C ILE A 69 -5.31 3.35 -0.42
N GLN A 70 -6.47 3.45 -1.06
CA GLN A 70 -7.76 3.16 -0.41
C GLN A 70 -8.20 1.71 -0.57
N GLY A 71 -7.81 1.07 -1.67
CA GLY A 71 -8.16 -0.33 -1.93
C GLY A 71 -7.38 -0.88 -3.11
N VAL A 72 -7.08 -2.18 -3.03
CA VAL A 72 -6.42 -2.93 -4.11
C VAL A 72 -7.18 -4.23 -4.31
N ASN A 73 -7.58 -4.56 -5.53
CA ASN A 73 -8.13 -5.87 -5.85
C ASN A 73 -7.10 -6.63 -6.68
N ILE A 74 -6.71 -7.81 -6.21
CA ILE A 74 -5.90 -8.80 -6.91
C ILE A 74 -6.85 -9.93 -7.30
N LEU A 75 -7.18 -9.98 -8.58
CA LEU A 75 -8.19 -10.87 -9.18
C LEU A 75 -7.54 -11.69 -10.29
N GLU A 76 -8.21 -12.75 -10.72
CA GLU A 76 -7.77 -13.55 -11.89
C GLU A 76 -6.29 -13.94 -11.73
N THR A 77 -5.96 -14.51 -10.58
CA THR A 77 -4.58 -14.83 -10.21
C THR A 77 -4.08 -16.07 -10.96
N GLU A 78 -2.89 -15.93 -11.53
CA GLU A 78 -2.20 -16.95 -12.34
C GLU A 78 -0.76 -17.13 -11.80
N PRO A 79 -0.03 -18.18 -12.21
CA PRO A 79 1.32 -18.43 -11.69
C PRO A 79 2.32 -17.29 -11.93
N GLU A 80 2.22 -16.53 -13.02
CA GLU A 80 3.18 -15.47 -13.40
C GLU A 80 2.52 -14.10 -13.58
N SER A 81 1.22 -13.99 -13.32
CA SER A 81 0.42 -12.81 -13.66
C SER A 81 -0.84 -12.68 -12.80
N TYR A 82 -1.41 -11.48 -12.76
CA TYR A 82 -2.70 -11.23 -12.11
C TYR A 82 -3.35 -9.95 -12.62
N GLN A 83 -4.67 -9.85 -12.48
CA GLN A 83 -5.40 -8.61 -12.72
C GLN A 83 -5.38 -7.75 -11.45
N MET A 84 -4.87 -6.53 -11.57
CA MET A 84 -4.80 -5.59 -10.47
C MET A 84 -5.71 -4.39 -10.69
N GLN A 85 -6.52 -4.06 -9.69
CA GLN A 85 -7.30 -2.82 -9.62
C GLN A 85 -6.87 -2.02 -8.41
N ILE A 86 -6.39 -0.78 -8.60
CA ILE A 86 -5.99 0.10 -7.50
C ILE A 86 -6.91 1.30 -7.46
N ASN A 87 -7.45 1.58 -6.28
CA ASN A 87 -8.09 2.85 -5.93
C ASN A 87 -7.15 3.64 -5.02
N SER A 88 -6.66 4.77 -5.53
CA SER A 88 -5.70 5.61 -4.83
C SER A 88 -6.09 7.09 -4.89
N THR A 89 -5.57 7.87 -3.94
CA THR A 89 -5.72 9.31 -3.90
C THR A 89 -4.36 9.96 -3.84
N ILE A 90 -4.11 10.89 -4.75
CA ILE A 90 -2.92 11.74 -4.76
C ILE A 90 -3.31 13.11 -4.22
N THR A 91 -2.66 13.52 -3.14
CA THR A 91 -2.86 14.83 -2.52
C THR A 91 -1.62 15.71 -2.70
N THR A 92 -1.85 16.94 -3.18
CA THR A 92 -0.80 17.96 -3.37
C THR A 92 -1.20 19.26 -2.67
N ASP A 93 -0.31 20.26 -2.64
CA ASP A 93 -0.66 21.57 -2.08
C ASP A 93 -1.56 22.41 -3.00
N GLY A 94 -1.80 21.96 -4.24
CA GLY A 94 -2.67 22.59 -5.23
C GLY A 94 -2.22 23.97 -5.71
N LYS A 95 -1.02 24.43 -5.33
CA LYS A 95 -0.56 25.80 -5.63
C LYS A 95 0.00 25.94 -7.04
N ILE A 96 0.45 24.83 -7.64
CA ILE A 96 1.03 24.79 -8.97
C ILE A 96 0.22 23.82 -9.81
N HIS A 97 -0.56 24.35 -10.76
CA HIS A 97 -1.22 23.53 -11.75
C HIS A 97 -0.17 22.97 -12.71
N ALA A 98 -0.15 21.66 -12.86
CA ALA A 98 0.72 20.96 -13.78
C ALA A 98 0.04 19.68 -14.27
N LYS A 99 0.43 19.22 -15.45
CA LYS A 99 0.14 17.86 -15.94
C LYS A 99 1.32 16.97 -15.65
N VAL A 100 1.08 15.73 -15.24
CA VAL A 100 2.09 14.70 -15.01
C VAL A 100 1.87 13.63 -16.06
N ASP A 101 2.87 13.40 -16.90
CA ASP A 101 2.82 12.39 -17.95
C ASP A 101 2.66 10.97 -17.34
N PRO A 102 2.03 10.03 -18.07
CA PRO A 102 2.01 8.63 -17.65
C PRO A 102 3.44 8.08 -17.57
N PHE A 103 3.65 7.12 -16.67
CA PHE A 103 4.96 6.51 -16.45
C PHE A 103 4.81 5.12 -15.83
N GLU A 104 5.87 4.32 -15.94
CA GLU A 104 5.99 3.03 -15.28
C GLU A 104 6.65 3.20 -13.90
N GLY A 105 6.05 2.61 -12.88
CA GLY A 105 6.60 2.53 -11.53
C GLY A 105 6.99 1.10 -11.17
N GLU A 106 8.21 0.92 -10.69
CA GLU A 106 8.72 -0.34 -10.16
C GLU A 106 8.44 -0.40 -8.65
N MET A 107 7.87 -1.52 -8.19
CA MET A 107 7.53 -1.74 -6.78
C MET A 107 8.50 -2.70 -6.13
N TYR A 108 9.02 -2.33 -4.96
CA TYR A 108 9.90 -3.17 -4.16
C TYR A 108 9.62 -3.00 -2.65
N LEU A 109 10.04 -3.97 -1.85
CA LEU A 109 10.00 -3.89 -0.38
C LEU A 109 11.06 -2.91 0.13
N GLU A 110 10.65 -1.83 0.81
CA GLU A 110 11.59 -0.80 1.28
C GLU A 110 12.55 -1.33 2.34
N ASP A 111 12.08 -2.26 3.17
CA ASP A 111 12.84 -2.87 4.27
C ASP A 111 13.71 -4.05 3.84
N TRP A 112 13.76 -4.36 2.53
CA TRP A 112 14.53 -5.47 1.99
C TRP A 112 15.60 -5.02 0.98
N PRO A 113 16.85 -4.82 1.43
CA PRO A 113 17.99 -4.65 0.52
C PRO A 113 18.23 -5.94 -0.29
N PRO A 114 18.50 -5.85 -1.61
CA PRO A 114 18.97 -4.68 -2.34
C PRO A 114 17.88 -3.90 -3.13
N HIS A 115 16.61 -3.97 -2.74
CA HIS A 115 15.48 -3.27 -3.41
C HIS A 115 15.21 -3.74 -4.85
N VAL A 116 15.25 -5.06 -5.07
CA VAL A 116 14.87 -5.64 -6.37
C VAL A 116 13.35 -5.53 -6.55
N PRO A 117 12.86 -5.03 -7.71
CA PRO A 117 11.43 -4.93 -7.97
C PRO A 117 10.73 -6.28 -8.13
N PHE A 118 9.56 -6.41 -7.51
CA PHE A 118 8.70 -7.60 -7.64
C PHE A 118 7.55 -7.42 -8.65
N ALA A 119 7.20 -6.17 -8.98
CA ALA A 119 6.17 -5.86 -9.96
C ALA A 119 6.37 -4.46 -10.56
N ARG A 120 5.77 -4.24 -11.74
CA ARG A 120 5.72 -2.95 -12.44
C ARG A 120 4.29 -2.53 -12.66
N VAL A 121 3.99 -1.27 -12.37
CA VAL A 121 2.64 -0.71 -12.50
C VAL A 121 2.65 0.52 -13.40
N GLN A 122 1.69 0.61 -14.30
CA GLN A 122 1.53 1.76 -15.18
C GLN A 122 0.68 2.83 -14.46
N PHE A 123 1.25 4.01 -14.29
CA PHE A 123 0.53 5.20 -13.81
C PHE A 123 -0.02 5.98 -15.01
N PRO A 124 -1.33 6.30 -15.02
CA PRO A 124 -1.92 7.11 -16.09
C PRO A 124 -1.47 8.58 -16.02
N GLU A 125 -1.81 9.36 -17.07
CA GLU A 125 -1.65 10.82 -17.01
C GLU A 125 -2.46 11.36 -15.83
N THR A 126 -1.84 12.18 -14.99
CA THR A 126 -2.49 12.87 -13.87
C THR A 126 -2.20 14.36 -13.92
N ASN A 127 -2.70 15.11 -12.94
CA ASN A 127 -2.41 16.53 -12.81
C ASN A 127 -1.90 16.86 -11.39
N ALA A 128 -1.75 18.13 -11.05
CA ALA A 128 -1.30 18.58 -9.73
C ALA A 128 -2.42 19.31 -8.95
N ASN A 129 -3.68 18.89 -9.15
CA ASN A 129 -4.79 19.33 -8.33
C ASN A 129 -4.63 18.83 -6.88
N LYS A 130 -5.26 19.55 -5.95
CA LYS A 130 -5.13 19.33 -4.51
C LYS A 130 -5.53 17.91 -4.08
N HIS A 131 -6.60 17.37 -4.66
CA HIS A 131 -7.06 16.00 -4.43
C HIS A 131 -7.40 15.37 -5.77
N GLN A 132 -6.85 14.19 -6.03
CA GLN A 132 -7.10 13.45 -7.25
C GLN A 132 -7.28 11.97 -6.93
N VAL A 133 -8.43 11.44 -7.31
CA VAL A 133 -8.68 10.00 -7.29
C VAL A 133 -8.08 9.41 -8.56
N VAL A 134 -7.27 8.38 -8.41
CA VAL A 134 -6.62 7.65 -9.50
C VAL A 134 -7.02 6.19 -9.35
N ASN A 135 -7.87 5.75 -10.27
CA ASN A 135 -8.34 4.37 -10.34
C ASN A 135 -7.72 3.73 -11.57
N VAL A 136 -7.00 2.63 -11.37
CA VAL A 136 -6.28 1.92 -12.43
C VAL A 136 -6.70 0.47 -12.41
N SER A 137 -7.00 -0.08 -13.58
CA SER A 137 -7.21 -1.51 -13.79
C SER A 137 -6.23 -1.96 -14.86
N GLN A 138 -5.36 -2.92 -14.54
CA GLN A 138 -4.31 -3.38 -15.43
C GLN A 138 -3.90 -4.81 -15.10
N HIS A 139 -3.48 -5.54 -16.14
CA HIS A 139 -2.85 -6.84 -16.00
C HIS A 139 -1.38 -6.63 -15.62
N ILE A 140 -0.91 -7.38 -14.62
CA ILE A 140 0.44 -7.27 -14.08
C ILE A 140 1.16 -8.58 -14.29
N GLU A 141 2.34 -8.51 -14.91
CA GLU A 141 3.30 -9.60 -14.97
C GLU A 141 4.22 -9.53 -13.74
N ILE A 142 4.46 -10.68 -13.11
CA ILE A 142 5.38 -10.81 -11.98
C ILE A 142 6.81 -10.70 -12.51
N THR A 143 7.53 -9.64 -12.13
CA THR A 143 8.87 -9.38 -12.68
C THR A 143 9.95 -10.26 -12.08
N ASP A 144 9.80 -10.60 -10.81
CA ASP A 144 10.70 -11.48 -10.08
C ASP A 144 9.89 -12.32 -9.08
N MET A 145 9.78 -13.63 -9.36
CA MET A 145 8.97 -14.54 -8.56
C MET A 145 9.48 -14.67 -7.12
N GLN A 146 10.79 -14.60 -6.92
CA GLN A 146 11.38 -14.74 -5.60
C GLN A 146 11.02 -13.54 -4.72
N GLU A 147 11.16 -12.33 -5.27
CA GLU A 147 10.85 -11.10 -4.55
C GLU A 147 9.34 -10.87 -4.41
N PHE A 148 8.53 -11.33 -5.37
CA PHE A 148 7.08 -11.34 -5.23
C PHE A 148 6.61 -12.32 -4.14
N THR A 149 7.21 -13.52 -4.08
CA THR A 149 6.97 -14.47 -3.00
C THR A 149 7.36 -13.88 -1.64
N ARG A 150 8.50 -13.20 -1.58
CA ARG A 150 8.94 -12.49 -0.36
C ARG A 150 7.96 -11.41 0.07
N PHE A 151 7.47 -10.60 -0.88
CA PHE A 151 6.42 -9.62 -0.62
C PHE A 151 5.17 -10.29 -0.02
N ASN A 152 4.69 -11.38 -0.60
CA ASN A 152 3.51 -12.10 -0.11
C ASN A 152 3.73 -12.66 1.32
N VAL A 153 4.91 -13.21 1.62
CA VAL A 153 5.27 -13.67 2.98
C VAL A 153 5.25 -12.51 3.97
N TRP A 154 5.85 -11.37 3.62
CA TRP A 154 5.86 -10.19 4.48
C TRP A 154 4.46 -9.61 4.67
N PHE A 155 3.66 -9.60 3.61
CA PHE A 155 2.28 -9.12 3.61
C PHE A 155 1.36 -10.01 4.46
N HIS A 156 1.58 -11.33 4.45
CA HIS A 156 0.84 -12.26 5.29
C HIS A 156 1.18 -12.07 6.78
N ASN A 157 2.48 -11.98 7.11
CA ASN A 157 2.93 -12.10 8.49
C ASN A 157 2.90 -10.78 9.29
N ASN A 158 3.03 -9.64 8.62
CA ASN A 158 3.17 -8.37 9.33
C ASN A 158 1.85 -7.58 9.38
N GLU A 159 1.66 -6.79 10.43
CA GLU A 159 0.58 -5.81 10.51
C GLU A 159 0.73 -4.70 9.46
N THR A 160 1.97 -4.34 9.12
CA THR A 160 2.28 -3.30 8.15
C THR A 160 3.50 -3.69 7.33
N VAL A 161 3.47 -3.41 6.03
CA VAL A 161 4.56 -3.61 5.07
C VAL A 161 4.82 -2.30 4.32
N ARG A 162 6.09 -1.90 4.25
CA ARG A 162 6.49 -0.69 3.52
C ARG A 162 6.90 -1.04 2.10
N VAL A 163 6.12 -0.55 1.14
CA VAL A 163 6.38 -0.75 -0.29
C VAL A 163 6.78 0.58 -0.91
N THR A 164 7.88 0.58 -1.65
CA THR A 164 8.30 1.74 -2.42
C THR A 164 7.99 1.56 -3.88
N ILE A 165 7.37 2.59 -4.46
CA ILE A 165 7.15 2.76 -5.89
C ILE A 165 8.20 3.76 -6.40
N ASN A 166 9.02 3.33 -7.35
CA ASN A 166 10.08 4.12 -7.95
C ASN A 166 9.92 4.20 -9.47
N GLY A 167 10.02 5.39 -10.04
CA GLY A 167 9.90 5.59 -11.48
C GLY A 167 10.31 6.99 -11.90
N ARG A 168 10.23 7.27 -13.20
CA ARG A 168 10.55 8.60 -13.76
C ARG A 168 9.43 9.08 -14.65
N THR A 169 8.98 10.31 -14.44
CA THR A 169 7.93 10.95 -15.23
C THR A 169 8.36 12.34 -15.71
N LYS A 170 7.50 13.00 -16.47
CA LYS A 170 7.66 14.38 -16.92
C LYS A 170 6.47 15.20 -16.44
N VAL A 171 6.77 16.36 -15.86
CA VAL A 171 5.76 17.31 -15.40
C VAL A 171 5.75 18.52 -16.32
N LYS A 172 4.57 18.97 -16.73
CA LYS A 172 4.35 20.20 -17.49
C LYS A 172 3.59 21.21 -16.64
N PRO A 173 4.28 22.19 -16.02
CA PRO A 173 3.63 23.30 -15.34
C PRO A 173 2.76 24.12 -16.30
N SER A 174 1.59 24.56 -15.83
CA SER A 174 0.71 25.45 -16.59
C SER A 174 1.43 26.76 -16.93
N GLY A 175 1.22 27.25 -18.15
CA GLY A 175 1.88 28.46 -18.67
C GLY A 175 3.27 28.22 -19.25
N LEU A 176 3.83 27.01 -19.15
CA LEU A 176 5.08 26.63 -19.81
C LEU A 176 4.82 25.60 -20.91
N THR A 177 5.54 25.72 -22.03
CA THR A 177 5.46 24.76 -23.13
C THR A 177 6.31 23.52 -22.87
N ARG A 178 7.41 23.67 -22.10
CA ARG A 178 8.39 22.64 -21.78
C ARG A 178 7.90 21.69 -20.69
N LYS A 179 8.23 20.41 -20.84
CA LYS A 179 8.11 19.39 -19.80
C LYS A 179 9.45 19.20 -19.07
N TYR A 180 9.38 18.90 -17.79
CA TYR A 180 10.54 18.71 -16.91
C TYR A 180 10.54 17.30 -16.36
N GLY A 181 11.66 16.58 -16.50
CA GLY A 181 11.82 15.27 -15.90
C GLY A 181 11.85 15.37 -14.38
N VAL A 182 11.13 14.48 -13.71
CA VAL A 182 11.14 14.33 -12.26
C VAL A 182 11.18 12.85 -11.91
N ASP A 183 11.85 12.54 -10.81
CA ASP A 183 11.84 11.20 -10.24
C ASP A 183 10.61 11.07 -9.31
N PHE A 184 9.90 9.96 -9.45
CA PHE A 184 8.78 9.58 -8.59
C PHE A 184 9.29 8.48 -7.67
N LYS A 185 9.46 8.80 -6.38
CA LYS A 185 9.78 7.81 -5.35
C LYS A 185 8.85 7.99 -4.17
N LYS A 186 8.00 7.00 -3.90
CA LYS A 186 7.02 7.02 -2.81
C LYS A 186 7.04 5.70 -2.06
N THR A 187 7.34 5.77 -0.77
CA THR A 187 7.14 4.66 0.16
C THR A 187 5.76 4.81 0.77
N VAL A 188 4.96 3.74 0.71
CA VAL A 188 3.63 3.65 1.31
C VAL A 188 3.64 2.56 2.38
N ASP A 189 3.01 2.85 3.51
CA ASP A 189 2.76 1.88 4.57
C ASP A 189 1.44 1.17 4.25
N LEU A 190 1.52 -0.10 3.88
CA LEU A 190 0.36 -0.94 3.59
C LEU A 190 0.05 -1.81 4.80
N LYS A 191 -1.21 -1.86 5.22
CA LYS A 191 -1.65 -2.86 6.20
C LYS A 191 -1.53 -4.25 5.59
N GLY A 192 -0.85 -5.16 6.30
CA GLY A 192 -0.79 -6.57 5.94
C GLY A 192 -1.98 -7.36 6.49
N LEU A 193 -1.89 -8.68 6.40
CA LEU A 193 -2.94 -9.62 6.84
C LEU A 193 -2.82 -9.97 8.33
N ASN A 194 -1.69 -9.66 8.96
CA ASN A 194 -1.42 -9.92 10.37
C ASN A 194 -1.72 -11.38 10.78
N HIS A 195 -1.25 -12.36 10.00
CA HIS A 195 -1.52 -13.80 10.21
C HIS A 195 -3.02 -14.16 10.32
N PHE A 196 -3.91 -13.32 9.78
CA PHE A 196 -5.36 -13.42 9.97
C PHE A 196 -5.77 -13.49 11.46
N ASP A 197 -5.07 -12.74 12.30
CA ASP A 197 -5.36 -12.63 13.73
C ASP A 197 -6.84 -12.33 13.98
N GLY A 198 -7.44 -13.05 14.93
CA GLY A 198 -8.88 -13.06 15.19
C GLY A 198 -9.70 -14.01 14.32
N THR A 199 -9.07 -14.98 13.66
CA THR A 199 -9.82 -16.06 12.99
C THR A 199 -10.53 -16.93 14.01
N GLU A 200 -11.80 -17.20 13.74
CA GLU A 200 -12.67 -18.00 14.59
C GLU A 200 -13.35 -19.08 13.75
N VAL A 201 -13.59 -20.24 14.35
CA VAL A 201 -14.38 -21.32 13.76
C VAL A 201 -15.66 -21.49 14.57
N THR A 202 -16.80 -21.39 13.89
CA THR A 202 -18.13 -21.60 14.44
C THR A 202 -18.84 -22.75 13.73
N ASP A 203 -19.95 -23.20 14.30
CA ASP A 203 -20.83 -24.19 13.68
C ASP A 203 -20.11 -25.47 13.25
N GLY A 204 -19.06 -25.86 13.99
CA GLY A 204 -18.32 -27.08 13.72
C GLY A 204 -19.21 -28.31 13.86
N HIS A 205 -19.05 -29.26 12.95
CA HIS A 205 -19.64 -30.58 13.04
C HIS A 205 -18.65 -31.70 12.70
N ILE A 206 -18.76 -32.81 13.43
CA ILE A 206 -17.96 -34.03 13.23
C ILE A 206 -18.86 -35.20 12.83
N SER A 207 -18.43 -35.98 11.85
CA SER A 207 -19.06 -37.23 11.43
C SER A 207 -18.10 -38.41 11.59
N LEU A 208 -18.55 -39.51 12.20
CA LEU A 208 -17.77 -40.76 12.26
C LEU A 208 -17.74 -41.49 10.92
N ASP A 209 -18.79 -41.31 10.12
CA ASP A 209 -18.84 -41.80 8.74
C ASP A 209 -18.17 -40.75 7.86
N SER A 210 -16.90 -41.00 7.49
CA SER A 210 -16.23 -40.17 6.49
C SER A 210 -16.99 -40.30 5.17
N GLY A 211 -17.38 -39.17 4.58
CA GLY A 211 -18.04 -39.15 3.26
C GLY A 211 -17.19 -39.84 2.18
N LYS A 212 -17.73 -39.95 0.96
CA LYS A 212 -16.98 -40.54 -0.17
C LYS A 212 -15.65 -39.83 -0.49
N ASP A 213 -15.52 -38.57 -0.05
CA ASP A 213 -14.36 -37.70 -0.17
C ASP A 213 -13.43 -37.74 1.06
N GLY A 214 -13.73 -38.59 2.05
CA GLY A 214 -12.94 -38.74 3.27
C GLY A 214 -13.11 -37.60 4.27
N ARG A 215 -13.96 -36.60 4.00
CA ARG A 215 -14.19 -35.47 4.89
C ARG A 215 -15.04 -35.91 6.08
N ASN A 216 -14.61 -35.53 7.27
CA ASN A 216 -15.24 -35.92 8.53
C ASN A 216 -15.43 -34.73 9.50
N PHE A 217 -15.03 -33.54 9.08
CA PHE A 217 -15.30 -32.28 9.77
C PHE A 217 -15.82 -31.23 8.77
N ASN A 218 -16.80 -30.43 9.19
CA ASN A 218 -17.19 -29.21 8.51
C ASN A 218 -17.48 -28.10 9.52
N GLY A 219 -17.51 -26.87 9.06
CA GLY A 219 -17.86 -25.72 9.88
C GLY A 219 -17.79 -24.43 9.10
N THR A 220 -17.91 -23.33 9.83
CA THR A 220 -17.81 -21.97 9.28
C THR A 220 -16.61 -21.29 9.91
N ALA A 221 -15.74 -20.67 9.10
CA ALA A 221 -14.66 -19.84 9.59
C ALA A 221 -14.95 -18.37 9.30
N ASN A 222 -14.68 -17.50 10.26
CA ASN A 222 -14.56 -16.07 10.02
C ASN A 222 -13.07 -15.73 9.92
N ILE A 223 -12.61 -15.34 8.73
CA ILE A 223 -11.20 -14.99 8.46
C ILE A 223 -11.09 -13.46 8.34
N PRO A 224 -10.46 -12.77 9.31
CA PRO A 224 -10.23 -11.34 9.23
C PRO A 224 -9.16 -11.01 8.18
N ASN A 225 -9.40 -9.93 7.45
CA ASN A 225 -8.44 -9.31 6.57
C ASN A 225 -8.29 -7.84 7.00
N ALA A 226 -7.23 -7.55 7.74
CA ALA A 226 -6.94 -6.21 8.25
C ALA A 226 -6.45 -5.23 7.16
N SER A 227 -6.15 -5.73 5.97
CA SER A 227 -5.64 -4.96 4.85
C SER A 227 -6.75 -4.28 4.05
N VAL A 228 -6.35 -3.45 3.08
CA VAL A 228 -7.24 -2.88 2.05
C VAL A 228 -7.26 -3.71 0.77
N PHE A 229 -6.70 -4.92 0.80
CA PHE A 229 -6.59 -5.79 -0.37
C PHE A 229 -7.76 -6.77 -0.44
N THR A 230 -8.35 -6.89 -1.62
CA THR A 230 -9.14 -8.06 -2.00
C THR A 230 -8.21 -9.05 -2.70
N LEU A 231 -8.17 -10.30 -2.26
CA LEU A 231 -7.33 -11.35 -2.82
C LEU A 231 -8.19 -12.52 -3.31
N ASP A 232 -8.08 -12.83 -4.60
CA ASP A 232 -8.63 -14.04 -5.19
C ASP A 232 -7.64 -15.20 -5.00
N ASN A 233 -7.89 -16.03 -3.99
CA ASN A 233 -7.02 -17.15 -3.60
C ASN A 233 -7.49 -18.50 -4.15
N GLY A 234 -8.73 -18.62 -4.63
CA GLY A 234 -9.28 -19.90 -5.10
C GLY A 234 -9.29 -20.96 -4.00
N ASN A 235 -8.87 -22.18 -4.32
CA ASN A 235 -8.90 -23.32 -3.40
C ASN A 235 -7.65 -23.36 -2.52
N VAL A 236 -7.86 -23.23 -1.20
CA VAL A 236 -6.78 -23.20 -0.21
C VAL A 236 -6.80 -24.47 0.62
N THR A 237 -5.62 -25.05 0.84
CA THR A 237 -5.43 -26.23 1.68
C THR A 237 -4.44 -25.94 2.80
N PHE A 238 -4.77 -26.38 4.01
CA PHE A 238 -3.92 -26.26 5.20
C PHE A 238 -3.63 -27.65 5.77
N THR A 239 -2.43 -27.84 6.28
CA THR A 239 -2.12 -28.94 7.21
C THR A 239 -2.42 -28.48 8.63
N ASN A 240 -3.12 -29.32 9.40
CA ASN A 240 -3.54 -29.01 10.75
C ASN A 240 -2.72 -29.80 11.76
N PHE A 241 -2.33 -29.15 12.85
CA PHE A 241 -1.57 -29.75 13.93
C PHE A 241 -2.21 -29.46 15.29
N ILE A 242 -2.07 -30.40 16.22
CA ILE A 242 -2.26 -30.14 17.66
C ILE A 242 -0.90 -30.35 18.31
N GLY A 243 -0.37 -29.31 18.96
CA GLY A 243 1.04 -29.33 19.37
C GLY A 243 1.93 -29.43 18.13
N ASP A 244 2.67 -30.53 17.99
CA ASP A 244 3.52 -30.82 16.84
C ASP A 244 3.05 -32.08 16.06
N GLU A 245 1.94 -32.68 16.46
CA GLU A 245 1.34 -33.84 15.79
C GLU A 245 0.42 -33.37 14.65
N GLU A 246 0.65 -33.87 13.43
CA GLU A 246 -0.26 -33.64 12.31
C GLU A 246 -1.56 -34.41 12.53
N VAL A 247 -2.68 -33.70 12.52
CA VAL A 247 -4.00 -34.27 12.82
C VAL A 247 -4.98 -34.16 11.67
N GLY A 248 -4.56 -33.66 10.50
CA GLY A 248 -5.41 -33.64 9.33
C GLY A 248 -5.10 -32.55 8.31
N THR A 249 -5.99 -32.46 7.32
CA THR A 249 -5.95 -31.45 6.26
C THR A 249 -7.27 -30.70 6.18
N LEU A 250 -7.22 -29.37 6.20
CA LEU A 250 -8.36 -28.47 6.03
C LEU A 250 -8.40 -27.90 4.61
N TYR A 251 -9.61 -27.72 4.10
CA TYR A 251 -9.91 -27.23 2.77
C TYR A 251 -10.89 -26.06 2.84
N ILE A 252 -10.58 -25.00 2.10
CA ILE A 252 -11.46 -23.88 1.80
C ILE A 252 -11.57 -23.80 0.28
N GLN A 253 -12.80 -23.79 -0.24
CA GLN A 253 -13.04 -23.70 -1.69
C GLN A 253 -13.38 -22.27 -2.07
N ASP A 254 -12.90 -21.85 -3.25
CA ASP A 254 -13.25 -20.56 -3.87
C ASP A 254 -13.08 -19.34 -2.94
N LEU A 255 -11.98 -19.31 -2.17
CA LEU A 255 -11.69 -18.26 -1.22
C LEU A 255 -11.35 -16.95 -1.93
N VAL A 256 -12.18 -15.93 -1.69
CA VAL A 256 -11.89 -14.54 -2.01
C VAL A 256 -11.86 -13.74 -0.72
N LEU A 257 -10.67 -13.34 -0.27
CA LEU A 257 -10.50 -12.53 0.93
C LEU A 257 -10.78 -11.07 0.61
N LYS A 258 -11.81 -10.49 1.21
CA LYS A 258 -12.15 -9.07 1.11
C LYS A 258 -11.72 -8.34 2.39
N PRO A 259 -11.48 -7.02 2.36
CA PRO A 259 -11.21 -6.24 3.57
C PRO A 259 -12.29 -6.45 4.63
N GLY A 260 -11.88 -6.68 5.88
CA GLY A 260 -12.78 -6.95 7.01
C GLY A 260 -13.00 -8.43 7.28
N SER A 261 -14.23 -8.79 7.68
CA SER A 261 -14.61 -10.16 8.09
C SER A 261 -15.08 -10.99 6.89
N ASN A 262 -14.55 -12.20 6.75
CA ASN A 262 -14.88 -13.13 5.66
C ASN A 262 -15.43 -14.43 6.25
N ILE A 263 -16.73 -14.65 6.12
CA ILE A 263 -17.40 -15.87 6.58
C ILE A 263 -17.37 -16.90 5.45
N VAL A 264 -16.67 -18.01 5.66
CA VAL A 264 -16.44 -19.05 4.66
C VAL A 264 -16.72 -20.45 5.21
N ASN A 265 -17.20 -21.34 4.36
CA ASN A 265 -17.36 -22.74 4.73
C ASN A 265 -16.00 -23.43 4.68
N ILE A 266 -15.71 -24.20 5.71
CA ILE A 266 -14.51 -25.02 5.81
C ILE A 266 -14.88 -26.50 5.91
N SER A 267 -13.99 -27.36 5.44
CA SER A 267 -14.11 -28.79 5.61
C SER A 267 -12.75 -29.42 5.86
N ALA A 268 -12.70 -30.53 6.57
CA ALA A 268 -11.43 -31.19 6.86
C ALA A 268 -11.56 -32.71 6.89
N ASN A 269 -10.43 -33.36 6.63
CA ASN A 269 -10.19 -34.75 6.98
C ASN A 269 -9.25 -34.74 8.19
N MET A 270 -9.76 -35.17 9.33
CA MET A 270 -9.09 -35.15 10.63
C MET A 270 -8.84 -36.56 11.16
N ASP A 271 -7.70 -36.80 11.80
CA ASP A 271 -7.49 -38.00 12.61
C ASP A 271 -8.31 -37.90 13.90
N GLN A 272 -9.46 -38.57 13.91
CA GLN A 272 -10.39 -38.54 15.04
C GLN A 272 -9.79 -39.13 16.31
N THR A 273 -8.86 -40.08 16.18
CA THR A 273 -8.20 -40.70 17.33
C THR A 273 -7.23 -39.71 17.98
N ALA A 274 -6.41 -39.04 17.16
CA ALA A 274 -5.50 -38.01 17.64
C ALA A 274 -6.26 -36.83 18.27
N VAL A 275 -7.33 -36.36 17.62
CA VAL A 275 -8.18 -35.27 18.15
C VAL A 275 -8.86 -35.69 19.47
N LEU A 276 -9.40 -36.90 19.55
CA LEU A 276 -10.03 -37.41 20.77
C LEU A 276 -9.02 -37.59 21.91
N LYS A 277 -7.81 -38.07 21.61
CA LYS A 277 -6.71 -38.16 22.58
C LYS A 277 -6.33 -36.77 23.09
N ALA A 278 -6.17 -35.81 22.19
CA ALA A 278 -5.82 -34.44 22.54
C ALA A 278 -6.87 -33.79 23.44
N VAL A 279 -8.16 -33.81 23.06
CA VAL A 279 -9.21 -33.17 23.87
C VAL A 279 -9.38 -33.82 25.24
N ARG A 280 -9.02 -35.10 25.40
CA ARG A 280 -9.05 -35.82 26.70
C ARG A 280 -7.79 -35.59 27.56
N SER A 281 -6.75 -34.97 27.02
CA SER A 281 -5.53 -34.66 27.78
C SER A 281 -5.81 -33.66 28.90
N GLU A 282 -4.98 -33.66 29.95
CA GLU A 282 -5.12 -32.76 31.10
C GLU A 282 -5.20 -31.27 30.67
N ALA A 283 -4.49 -30.91 29.60
CA ALA A 283 -4.44 -29.55 29.08
C ALA A 283 -5.82 -29.04 28.59
N TYR A 284 -6.64 -29.90 28.00
CA TYR A 284 -7.85 -29.49 27.26
C TYR A 284 -9.13 -30.11 27.79
N CYS A 285 -9.07 -31.20 28.57
CA CYS A 285 -10.26 -31.95 28.98
C CYS A 285 -11.26 -31.19 29.86
N LYS A 286 -10.83 -30.09 30.50
CA LYS A 286 -11.69 -29.26 31.34
C LYS A 286 -12.50 -28.25 30.52
N THR A 287 -11.92 -27.72 29.44
CA THR A 287 -12.55 -26.70 28.59
C THR A 287 -13.19 -27.32 27.35
N GLY A 288 -12.64 -28.43 26.84
CA GLY A 288 -12.98 -28.99 25.53
C GLY A 288 -12.38 -28.20 24.36
N VAL A 289 -11.66 -27.11 24.64
CA VAL A 289 -11.09 -26.21 23.65
C VAL A 289 -9.66 -26.64 23.34
N VAL A 290 -9.39 -26.86 22.05
CA VAL A 290 -8.10 -27.34 21.56
C VAL A 290 -7.54 -26.32 20.57
N PRO A 291 -6.26 -25.90 20.74
CA PRO A 291 -5.59 -25.02 19.80
C PRO A 291 -5.11 -25.82 18.58
N PHE A 292 -5.69 -25.54 17.42
CA PHE A 292 -5.22 -26.07 16.15
C PHE A 292 -4.23 -25.10 15.52
N LYS A 293 -3.02 -25.57 15.22
CA LYS A 293 -2.07 -24.83 14.37
C LYS A 293 -2.35 -25.19 12.92
N LEU A 294 -2.57 -24.19 12.08
CA LEU A 294 -2.82 -24.30 10.66
C LEU A 294 -1.59 -23.82 9.90
N LEU A 295 -1.08 -24.64 8.99
CA LEU A 295 0.03 -24.28 8.10
C LEU A 295 -0.43 -24.39 6.65
N GLY A 296 -0.29 -23.32 5.89
CA GLY A 296 -0.65 -23.32 4.47
C GLY A 296 0.13 -24.37 3.69
N LYS A 297 -0.58 -25.20 2.93
CA LYS A 297 -0.01 -26.28 2.12
C LYS A 297 0.00 -25.95 0.64
N SER A 298 -1.13 -25.47 0.11
CA SER A 298 -1.26 -25.13 -1.31
C SER A 298 -2.39 -24.16 -1.56
N VAL A 299 -2.25 -23.38 -2.63
CA VAL A 299 -3.26 -22.46 -3.14
C VAL A 299 -3.42 -22.74 -4.62
N ILE A 300 -4.60 -23.17 -5.04
CA ILE A 300 -4.91 -23.52 -6.42
C ILE A 300 -6.04 -22.63 -6.91
N ASN A 301 -5.77 -21.78 -7.90
CA ASN A 301 -6.81 -20.99 -8.54
C ASN A 301 -6.90 -21.34 -10.02
N HIS A 302 -8.13 -21.49 -10.54
CA HIS A 302 -8.38 -21.91 -11.93
C HIS A 302 -7.60 -23.17 -12.39
N GLY A 303 -7.25 -24.07 -11.47
CA GLY A 303 -6.47 -25.28 -11.76
C GLY A 303 -4.95 -25.11 -11.70
N GLU A 304 -4.46 -23.89 -11.49
CA GLU A 304 -3.04 -23.54 -11.44
C GLU A 304 -2.55 -23.36 -9.99
N ASN A 305 -1.32 -23.78 -9.71
CA ASN A 305 -0.72 -23.68 -8.38
C ASN A 305 -0.05 -22.31 -8.16
N LEU A 306 -0.60 -21.53 -7.23
CA LEU A 306 -0.11 -20.19 -6.89
C LEU A 306 0.94 -20.28 -5.78
N THR A 307 2.18 -20.56 -6.18
CA THR A 307 3.29 -20.83 -5.24
C THR A 307 3.58 -19.67 -4.29
N TYR A 308 3.42 -18.41 -4.73
CA TYR A 308 3.65 -17.24 -3.90
C TYR A 308 2.63 -17.10 -2.75
N PHE A 309 1.36 -17.44 -2.97
CA PHE A 309 0.36 -17.48 -1.91
C PHE A 309 0.54 -18.72 -1.02
N GLY A 310 0.84 -19.87 -1.61
CA GLY A 310 1.17 -21.09 -0.84
C GLY A 310 2.34 -20.88 0.11
N ALA A 311 3.42 -20.26 -0.37
CA ALA A 311 4.59 -19.94 0.44
C ALA A 311 4.30 -18.94 1.55
N ALA A 312 3.45 -17.94 1.30
CA ALA A 312 3.02 -16.99 2.33
C ALA A 312 2.25 -17.69 3.45
N LEU A 313 1.19 -18.43 3.11
CA LEU A 313 0.39 -19.18 4.09
C LEU A 313 1.19 -20.28 4.81
N GLY A 314 2.21 -20.83 4.16
CA GLY A 314 3.12 -21.83 4.72
C GLY A 314 4.32 -21.26 5.48
N SER A 315 4.43 -19.93 5.62
CA SER A 315 5.60 -19.30 6.25
C SER A 315 5.55 -19.26 7.78
N SER A 316 4.38 -19.45 8.37
CA SER A 316 4.13 -19.40 9.81
C SER A 316 2.82 -20.07 10.16
N ASN A 317 2.75 -20.66 11.36
CA ASN A 317 1.52 -21.27 11.86
C ASN A 317 0.51 -20.23 12.32
N GLN A 318 -0.74 -20.40 11.93
CA GLN A 318 -1.88 -19.70 12.52
C GLN A 318 -2.54 -20.60 13.57
N THR A 319 -2.72 -20.11 14.80
CA THR A 319 -3.41 -20.89 15.85
C THR A 319 -4.88 -20.48 15.93
N VAL A 320 -5.78 -21.44 15.91
CA VAL A 320 -7.23 -21.24 16.06
C VAL A 320 -7.75 -22.15 17.18
N GLU A 321 -8.42 -21.55 18.16
CA GLU A 321 -9.04 -22.28 19.25
C GLU A 321 -10.39 -22.85 18.80
N ILE A 322 -10.58 -24.17 18.92
CA ILE A 322 -11.82 -24.85 18.53
C ILE A 322 -12.36 -25.64 19.72
N ASP A 323 -13.64 -25.41 20.06
CA ASP A 323 -14.35 -26.15 21.11
C ASP A 323 -14.80 -27.53 20.62
N ILE A 324 -13.83 -28.45 20.53
CA ILE A 324 -14.05 -29.85 20.17
C ILE A 324 -15.00 -30.53 21.16
N GLY A 325 -14.92 -30.20 22.45
CA GLY A 325 -15.80 -30.76 23.48
C GLY A 325 -17.28 -30.46 23.22
N ALA A 326 -17.62 -29.21 22.91
CA ALA A 326 -18.99 -28.83 22.54
C ALA A 326 -19.46 -29.52 21.25
N ILE A 327 -18.58 -29.67 20.25
CA ILE A 327 -18.91 -30.33 18.98
C ILE A 327 -19.21 -31.82 19.22
N LEU A 328 -18.34 -32.54 19.94
CA LEU A 328 -18.53 -33.96 20.27
C LEU A 328 -19.81 -34.18 21.07
N LYS A 329 -20.12 -33.31 22.02
CA LYS A 329 -21.36 -33.36 22.80
C LYS A 329 -22.59 -33.12 21.92
N LYS A 330 -22.52 -32.15 21.01
CA LYS A 330 -23.62 -31.81 20.10
C LYS A 330 -23.93 -32.97 19.16
N ASP A 331 -22.93 -33.45 18.44
CA ASP A 331 -23.10 -34.38 17.31
C ASP A 331 -23.11 -35.85 17.73
N LEU A 332 -22.24 -36.23 18.67
CA LEU A 332 -22.04 -37.63 19.06
C LEU A 332 -22.58 -37.96 20.45
N LYS A 333 -23.16 -36.97 21.17
CA LYS A 333 -23.61 -37.11 22.56
C LYS A 333 -22.49 -37.62 23.49
N TYR A 334 -21.25 -37.24 23.17
CA TYR A 334 -20.06 -37.63 23.92
C TYR A 334 -19.61 -36.47 24.82
N ASP A 335 -19.64 -36.68 26.15
CA ASP A 335 -19.05 -35.76 27.11
C ASP A 335 -17.57 -36.09 27.32
N VAL A 336 -16.70 -35.14 26.97
CA VAL A 336 -15.24 -35.26 27.17
C VAL A 336 -14.93 -35.42 28.65
N LYS A 337 -14.06 -36.40 28.96
CA LYS A 337 -13.50 -36.62 30.29
C LYS A 337 -11.99 -36.62 30.21
N CYS A 338 -11.34 -36.07 31.23
CA CYS A 338 -9.89 -36.18 31.39
C CYS A 338 -9.49 -37.66 31.44
N ALA A 339 -8.48 -38.03 30.67
CA ALA A 339 -7.86 -39.35 30.82
C ALA A 339 -7.35 -39.49 32.25
N SER A 340 -7.62 -40.63 32.90
CA SER A 340 -7.01 -40.97 34.19
C SER A 340 -5.64 -41.62 33.92
N ASP A 341 -4.70 -41.47 34.86
CA ASP A 341 -3.34 -42.05 34.83
C ASP A 341 -3.28 -43.60 34.61
N SER A 342 -4.42 -44.27 34.46
CA SER A 342 -4.56 -45.70 34.20
C SER A 342 -4.73 -46.09 32.72
N ASP A 343 -4.88 -45.11 31.81
CA ASP A 343 -5.20 -45.33 30.39
C ASP A 343 -4.01 -45.07 29.44
N GLU A 344 -2.79 -44.94 29.96
CA GLU A 344 -1.55 -44.67 29.19
C GLU A 344 -0.75 -45.93 28.83
#